data_AF-A0A8H6U879-F1
#
_entry.id   AF-A0A8H6U879-F1
#
_cell.length_a   1.000
_cell.length_b   1.000
_cell.length_c   1.000
_cell.angle_alpha   90.00
_cell.angle_beta   90.00
_cell.angle_gamma   90.00
#
_symmetry.space_group_name_H-M   'P 1'
#
loop_
_entity.id
_entity.type
_entity.pdbx_description
1 polymer ?
#
loop_
_entity_poly.entity_id
_entity_poly.type
_entity_poly.pdbx_seq_one_letter_code
_entity_poly.pdbx_strand_id
1 'polypeptide(L)'
;MGADDRGHADLDTQTNKHDYTRLDDLPFDIYCVIAAHLDYGDVVRLKASNKRLCELICLEKVVPRSTRIKALQYADRPLGHSGKYGRRLWACFGCDKFLPGDAFGDRMRHLKVYKMGRKKSQSGMRRCWTCAINERLYEHLQPVKKQGIFYYLCHKCGRMQTESQRCKSLASTDAQGSALDNTVCFDDHQPAPVRGPFENLPIGVLQRIVQNTELIDAISMRLVNHYMRDTVETGWVPLHRRFEFIKRWEPDSGVVNVTPRLPCYACFTAKPYTKFSSRQHALFEDHPETFWKRRCNACVDSLYRTRTHQALNDLRHRAVCETCHLLKDERQPCLACWEQT
;
A
#
# COMPACT_ATOMS: atom_id res chain seq x y z
N MET A 1 -47.42 69.90 26.54
CA MET A 1 -47.96 68.94 27.54
C MET A 1 -49.18 68.28 26.92
N GLY A 2 -49.24 66.94 26.95
CA GLY A 2 -50.32 66.08 26.42
C GLY A 2 -50.22 65.85 24.91
N ALA A 3 -49.75 64.72 24.36
CA ALA A 3 -50.12 63.29 24.51
C ALA A 3 -51.49 62.96 23.89
N ASP A 4 -51.45 62.25 22.75
CA ASP A 4 -52.36 61.19 22.27
C ASP A 4 -51.98 60.93 20.79
N ASP A 5 -51.24 59.88 20.45
CA ASP A 5 -51.60 58.46 20.41
C ASP A 5 -52.57 58.12 19.26
N ARG A 6 -52.01 57.52 18.21
CA ARG A 6 -52.71 56.67 17.24
C ARG A 6 -51.68 55.87 16.44
N GLY A 7 -51.57 54.61 16.83
CA GLY A 7 -50.66 53.64 16.26
C GLY A 7 -50.89 53.34 14.79
N HIS A 8 -49.80 52.99 14.13
CA HIS A 8 -49.82 52.19 12.92
C HIS A 8 -49.09 50.88 13.19
N ALA A 9 -49.77 49.80 12.82
CA ALA A 9 -49.43 48.44 13.10
C ALA A 9 -48.07 48.06 12.53
N ASP A 10 -47.24 47.49 13.39
CA ASP A 10 -46.10 46.66 13.01
C ASP A 10 -46.61 45.48 12.19
N LEU A 11 -46.40 45.54 10.88
CA LEU A 11 -46.41 44.36 10.02
C LEU A 11 -45.07 43.64 10.25
N ASP A 12 -45.10 42.72 11.20
CA ASP A 12 -44.09 41.68 11.42
C ASP A 12 -43.74 41.00 10.10
N THR A 13 -42.70 41.50 9.45
CA THR A 13 -42.03 40.79 8.37
C THR A 13 -40.98 39.91 9.03
N GLN A 14 -41.42 38.79 9.61
CA GLN A 14 -40.53 37.69 9.96
C GLN A 14 -39.91 37.16 8.66
N THR A 15 -38.78 37.75 8.29
CA THR A 15 -37.87 37.15 7.33
C THR A 15 -37.29 35.91 8.01
N ASN A 16 -37.90 34.76 7.73
CA ASN A 16 -37.27 33.46 7.93
C ASN A 16 -35.95 33.46 7.15
N LYS A 17 -34.87 33.90 7.80
CA LYS A 17 -33.50 33.58 7.40
C LYS A 17 -33.32 32.09 7.62
N HIS A 18 -33.69 31.30 6.62
CA HIS A 18 -33.10 29.99 6.47
C HIS A 18 -31.61 30.23 6.21
N ASP A 19 -30.81 30.15 7.27
CA ASP A 19 -29.37 29.93 7.17
C ASP A 19 -29.18 28.59 6.49
N TYR A 20 -29.07 28.61 5.16
CA TYR A 20 -28.60 27.46 4.41
C TYR A 20 -27.15 27.25 4.81
N THR A 21 -26.88 26.26 5.67
CA THR A 21 -25.54 25.77 5.91
C THR A 21 -24.93 25.45 4.55
N ARG A 22 -23.88 26.19 4.17
CA ARG A 22 -23.18 25.93 2.91
C ARG A 22 -22.68 24.49 2.97
N LEU A 23 -22.78 23.77 1.85
CA LEU A 23 -22.29 22.40 1.75
C LEU A 23 -20.82 22.28 2.18
N ASP A 24 -20.04 23.35 2.02
CA ASP A 24 -18.63 23.46 2.42
C ASP A 24 -18.41 23.58 3.94
N ASP A 25 -19.43 23.87 4.73
CA ASP A 25 -19.35 24.03 6.19
C ASP A 25 -19.78 22.79 6.98
N LEU A 26 -20.06 21.69 6.28
CA LEU A 26 -20.43 20.43 6.90
C LEU A 26 -19.21 19.76 7.59
N PRO A 27 -19.43 19.09 8.73
CA PRO A 27 -18.44 18.21 9.35
C PRO A 27 -17.97 17.06 8.43
N PHE A 28 -16.74 16.56 8.66
CA PHE A 28 -16.10 15.57 7.79
C PHE A 28 -16.87 14.24 7.69
N ASP A 29 -17.43 13.79 8.81
CA ASP A 29 -18.30 12.63 8.92
C ASP A 29 -19.54 12.71 8.02
N ILE A 30 -20.13 13.91 7.86
CA ILE A 30 -21.24 14.12 6.93
C ILE A 30 -20.79 13.95 5.48
N TYR A 31 -19.58 14.38 5.10
CA TYR A 31 -19.05 14.08 3.77
C TYR A 31 -18.82 12.59 3.54
N CYS A 32 -18.39 11.84 4.56
CA CYS A 32 -18.27 10.38 4.47
C CYS A 32 -19.63 9.72 4.20
N VAL A 33 -20.68 10.18 4.89
CA VAL A 33 -22.05 9.68 4.68
C VAL A 33 -22.56 10.04 3.29
N ILE A 34 -22.43 11.30 2.86
CA ILE A 34 -22.83 11.74 1.52
C ILE A 34 -22.11 10.90 0.45
N ALA A 35 -20.79 10.76 0.57
CA ALA A 35 -20.00 10.03 -0.40
C ALA A 35 -20.28 8.51 -0.43
N ALA A 36 -20.75 7.92 0.68
CA ALA A 36 -21.20 6.53 0.70
C ALA A 36 -22.45 6.31 -0.18
N HIS A 37 -23.24 7.36 -0.43
CA HIS A 37 -24.41 7.34 -1.30
C HIS A 37 -24.14 7.79 -2.74
N LEU A 38 -22.93 8.28 -3.03
CA LEU A 38 -22.53 8.74 -4.35
C LEU A 38 -21.71 7.69 -5.10
N ASP A 39 -21.77 7.71 -6.42
CA ASP A 39 -20.84 6.93 -7.22
C ASP A 39 -19.42 7.54 -7.19
N TYR A 40 -18.40 6.77 -7.57
CA TYR A 40 -17.02 7.27 -7.54
C TYR A 40 -16.82 8.52 -8.41
N GLY A 41 -17.52 8.63 -9.54
CA GLY A 41 -17.42 9.78 -10.43
C GLY A 41 -17.97 11.05 -9.78
N ASP A 42 -19.07 10.93 -9.05
CA ASP A 42 -19.73 11.99 -8.32
C ASP A 42 -18.91 12.42 -7.10
N VAL A 43 -18.29 11.49 -6.38
CA VAL A 43 -17.36 11.85 -5.29
C VAL A 43 -16.12 12.58 -5.85
N VAL A 44 -15.60 12.17 -7.01
CA VAL A 44 -14.50 12.89 -7.68
C VAL A 44 -14.94 14.29 -8.12
N ARG A 45 -16.16 14.44 -8.67
CA ARG A 45 -16.73 15.74 -9.05
C ARG A 45 -16.97 16.63 -7.82
N LEU A 46 -17.45 16.06 -6.72
CA LEU A 46 -17.64 16.75 -5.44
C LEU A 46 -16.30 17.20 -4.85
N LYS A 47 -15.27 16.36 -4.89
CA LYS A 47 -13.91 16.74 -4.49
C LYS A 47 -13.37 17.89 -5.36
N ALA A 48 -13.70 17.91 -6.65
CA ALA A 48 -13.23 18.92 -7.59
C ALA A 48 -14.06 20.22 -7.61
N SER A 49 -15.20 20.28 -6.91
CA SER A 49 -16.11 21.44 -7.00
C SER A 49 -15.61 22.67 -6.24
N ASN A 50 -14.84 22.48 -5.15
CA ASN A 50 -14.23 23.56 -4.37
C ASN A 50 -12.87 23.12 -3.81
N LYS A 51 -11.93 24.07 -3.66
CA LYS A 51 -10.64 23.91 -2.98
C LYS A 51 -10.76 23.25 -1.60
N ARG A 52 -11.72 23.69 -0.76
CA ARG A 52 -11.90 23.13 0.59
C ARG A 52 -12.24 21.63 0.55
N LEU A 53 -13.19 21.24 -0.30
CA LEU A 53 -13.54 19.83 -0.51
C LEU A 53 -12.40 19.03 -1.16
N CYS A 54 -11.61 19.67 -2.02
CA CYS A 54 -10.41 19.07 -2.60
C CYS A 54 -9.40 18.69 -1.53
N GLU A 55 -9.23 19.51 -0.50
CA GLU A 55 -8.32 19.27 0.62
C GLU A 55 -8.91 18.27 1.64
N LEU A 56 -10.21 18.38 1.95
CA LEU A 56 -10.87 17.55 2.95
C LEU A 56 -11.18 16.12 2.48
N ILE A 57 -11.71 15.95 1.25
CA ILE A 57 -12.17 14.64 0.77
C ILE A 57 -10.96 13.80 0.37
N CYS A 58 -10.56 12.90 1.26
CA CYS A 58 -9.59 11.85 0.94
C CYS A 58 -10.32 10.64 0.32
N LEU A 59 -10.29 10.52 -1.01
CA LEU A 59 -10.95 9.41 -1.73
C LEU A 59 -10.55 8.03 -1.19
N GLU A 60 -9.32 7.92 -0.70
CA GLU A 60 -8.79 6.67 -0.16
C GLU A 60 -9.51 6.19 1.11
N LYS A 61 -9.96 7.15 1.92
CA LYS A 61 -10.67 6.94 3.20
C LYS A 61 -12.18 6.87 3.02
N VAL A 62 -12.70 7.67 2.07
CA VAL A 62 -14.13 7.89 1.90
C VAL A 62 -14.78 6.83 1.01
N VAL A 63 -14.10 6.39 -0.05
CA VAL A 63 -14.67 5.44 -1.01
C VAL A 63 -14.00 4.07 -0.87
N PRO A 64 -14.75 2.96 -0.73
CA PRO A 64 -14.18 1.62 -0.67
C PRO A 64 -13.29 1.30 -1.87
N ARG A 65 -12.16 0.63 -1.61
CA ARG A 65 -11.17 0.27 -2.64
C ARG A 65 -11.78 -0.48 -3.83
N SER A 66 -12.71 -1.40 -3.58
CA SER A 66 -13.40 -2.17 -4.63
C SER A 66 -14.17 -1.26 -5.61
N THR A 67 -14.86 -0.24 -5.08
CA THR A 67 -15.57 0.77 -5.88
C THR A 67 -14.61 1.61 -6.70
N ARG A 68 -13.50 2.08 -6.08
CA ARG A 68 -12.45 2.84 -6.79
C ARG A 68 -11.83 2.03 -7.93
N ILE A 69 -11.49 0.76 -7.68
CA ILE A 69 -10.94 -0.15 -8.70
C ILE A 69 -11.93 -0.33 -9.85
N LYS A 70 -13.22 -0.59 -9.58
CA LYS A 70 -14.25 -0.75 -10.62
C LYS A 70 -14.38 0.50 -11.50
N ALA A 71 -14.37 1.68 -10.88
CA ALA A 71 -14.44 2.94 -11.61
C ALA A 71 -13.20 3.17 -12.50
N LEU A 72 -12.01 2.94 -11.96
CA LEU A 72 -10.76 3.00 -12.72
C LEU A 72 -10.73 1.97 -13.85
N GLN A 73 -11.24 0.76 -13.64
CA GLN A 73 -11.34 -0.28 -14.68
C GLN A 73 -12.29 0.12 -15.80
N TYR A 74 -13.42 0.75 -15.46
CA TYR A 74 -14.37 1.26 -16.43
C TYR A 74 -13.73 2.35 -17.30
N ALA A 75 -13.04 3.30 -16.68
CA ALA A 75 -12.35 4.40 -17.38
C ALA A 75 -11.07 3.95 -18.12
N ASP A 76 -10.38 2.88 -17.68
CA ASP A 76 -9.21 2.29 -18.37
C ASP A 76 -9.60 1.50 -19.64
N ARG A 77 -10.90 1.36 -19.95
CA ARG A 77 -11.35 0.66 -21.16
C ARG A 77 -10.87 1.38 -22.43
N PRO A 78 -10.46 0.63 -23.47
CA PRO A 78 -9.80 1.17 -24.67
C PRO A 78 -10.61 2.16 -25.51
N LEU A 79 -11.89 2.38 -25.20
CA LEU A 79 -12.76 3.32 -25.92
C LEU A 79 -12.63 4.78 -25.44
N GLY A 80 -11.97 5.05 -24.31
CA GLY A 80 -12.10 6.35 -23.62
C GLY A 80 -10.97 7.37 -23.77
N HIS A 81 -9.74 7.00 -24.14
CA HIS A 81 -8.58 7.89 -24.00
C HIS A 81 -7.66 7.99 -25.22
N SER A 82 -8.25 8.29 -26.38
CA SER A 82 -7.63 9.24 -27.31
C SER A 82 -7.92 10.65 -26.78
N GLY A 83 -7.22 11.08 -25.74
CA GLY A 83 -7.33 12.47 -25.28
C GLY A 83 -6.98 13.42 -26.43
N LYS A 84 -7.41 14.69 -26.35
CA LYS A 84 -7.16 15.78 -27.33
C LYS A 84 -5.69 15.95 -27.77
N TYR A 85 -4.73 15.25 -27.15
CA TYR A 85 -3.29 15.30 -27.41
C TYR A 85 -2.66 13.93 -27.78
N GLY A 86 -3.45 12.91 -28.15
CA GLY A 86 -2.94 11.68 -28.77
C GLY A 86 -2.12 10.73 -27.88
N ARG A 87 -1.88 11.05 -26.59
CA ARG A 87 -1.17 10.16 -25.65
C ARG A 87 -2.16 9.36 -24.81
N ARG A 88 -2.12 8.03 -24.97
CA ARG A 88 -2.93 7.08 -24.20
C ARG A 88 -2.47 7.06 -22.74
N LEU A 89 -3.39 7.40 -21.82
CA LEU A 89 -3.21 7.25 -20.38
C LEU A 89 -3.71 5.87 -19.90
N TRP A 90 -3.19 5.43 -18.76
CA TRP A 90 -3.37 4.09 -18.22
C TRP A 90 -3.61 4.17 -16.72
N ALA A 91 -4.58 3.41 -16.21
CA ALA A 91 -4.85 3.37 -14.78
C ALA A 91 -3.75 2.61 -14.01
N CYS A 92 -3.25 3.22 -12.94
CA CYS A 92 -2.56 2.56 -11.86
C CYS A 92 -3.53 2.36 -10.69
N PHE A 93 -3.75 1.11 -10.26
CA PHE A 93 -4.64 0.76 -9.15
C PHE A 93 -3.93 0.71 -7.79
N GLY A 94 -2.66 1.14 -7.75
CA GLY A 94 -1.89 1.32 -6.52
C GLY A 94 -2.08 2.73 -5.97
N CYS A 95 -1.85 3.73 -6.84
CA CYS A 95 -2.00 5.15 -6.51
C CYS A 95 -3.27 5.80 -7.08
N ASP A 96 -4.19 5.01 -7.62
CA ASP A 96 -5.49 5.43 -8.17
C ASP A 96 -5.41 6.58 -9.21
N LYS A 97 -4.33 6.60 -10.02
CA LYS A 97 -4.04 7.66 -11.01
C LYS A 97 -3.98 7.13 -12.44
N PHE A 98 -4.37 7.98 -13.39
CA PHE A 98 -4.11 7.79 -14.82
C PHE A 98 -2.75 8.38 -15.20
N LEU A 99 -1.86 7.54 -15.74
CA LEU A 99 -0.47 7.89 -16.02
C LEU A 99 -0.10 7.57 -17.47
N PRO A 100 0.91 8.24 -18.05
CA PRO A 100 1.41 7.91 -19.38
C PRO A 100 2.05 6.53 -19.40
N GLY A 101 2.12 5.91 -20.59
CA GLY A 101 2.54 4.51 -20.73
C GLY A 101 3.98 4.22 -20.28
N ASP A 102 4.88 5.21 -20.34
CA ASP A 102 6.27 5.12 -19.85
C ASP A 102 6.38 5.06 -18.32
N ALA A 103 5.32 5.43 -17.59
CA ALA A 103 5.23 5.22 -16.15
C ALA A 103 5.07 3.74 -15.76
N PHE A 104 4.94 2.82 -16.72
CA PHE A 104 4.69 1.40 -16.49
C PHE A 104 5.79 0.51 -17.08
N GLY A 105 6.09 -0.60 -16.40
CA GLY A 105 6.94 -1.65 -16.97
C GLY A 105 6.25 -2.37 -18.15
N ASP A 106 7.03 -2.99 -19.04
CA ASP A 106 6.53 -3.55 -20.30
C ASP A 106 5.42 -4.59 -20.11
N ARG A 107 5.54 -5.42 -19.07
CA ARG A 107 4.53 -6.44 -18.71
C ARG A 107 3.23 -5.84 -18.14
N MET A 108 3.27 -4.61 -17.66
CA MET A 108 2.09 -3.88 -17.14
C MET A 108 1.37 -3.11 -18.26
N ARG A 109 2.02 -2.91 -19.41
CA ARG A 109 1.44 -2.28 -20.60
C ARG A 109 0.66 -3.29 -21.45
N HIS A 110 -0.39 -2.80 -22.10
CA HIS A 110 -1.24 -3.47 -23.08
C HIS A 110 -0.59 -3.31 -24.46
N LEU A 111 0.52 -4.01 -24.63
CA LEU A 111 1.13 -4.20 -25.95
C LEU A 111 0.42 -5.39 -26.62
N LYS A 112 0.22 -5.34 -27.94
CA LYS A 112 -0.43 -6.44 -28.71
C LYS A 112 0.23 -7.81 -28.44
N VAL A 113 1.52 -7.80 -28.10
CA VAL A 113 2.35 -8.98 -27.79
C VAL A 113 2.18 -9.47 -26.34
N TYR A 114 1.77 -8.61 -25.40
CA TYR A 114 1.70 -8.94 -23.96
C TYR A 114 0.25 -8.85 -23.44
N LYS A 115 -0.46 -9.99 -23.47
CA LYS A 115 -1.82 -10.12 -22.89
C LYS A 115 -1.86 -9.87 -21.37
N MET A 116 -0.72 -9.92 -20.68
CA MET A 116 -0.60 -9.71 -19.23
C MET A 116 -1.07 -8.32 -18.78
N GLY A 117 -0.71 -7.25 -19.48
CA GLY A 117 -1.12 -5.89 -19.08
C GLY A 117 -2.63 -5.71 -19.11
N ARG A 118 -3.33 -6.37 -20.05
CA ARG A 118 -4.81 -6.41 -20.10
C ARG A 118 -5.37 -7.15 -18.90
N LYS A 119 -4.89 -8.37 -18.64
CA LYS A 119 -5.32 -9.19 -17.50
C LYS A 119 -5.14 -8.45 -16.17
N LYS A 120 -3.99 -7.80 -15.97
CA LYS A 120 -3.69 -7.03 -14.76
C LYS A 120 -4.60 -5.81 -14.59
N SER A 121 -5.04 -5.17 -15.67
CA SER A 121 -6.05 -4.09 -15.56
C SER A 121 -7.42 -4.64 -15.23
N GLN A 122 -7.87 -5.68 -15.93
CA GLN A 122 -9.14 -6.35 -15.66
C GLN A 122 -9.24 -6.92 -14.24
N SER A 123 -8.10 -7.24 -13.62
CA SER A 123 -8.02 -7.71 -12.23
C SER A 123 -7.76 -6.60 -11.21
N GLY A 124 -7.60 -5.34 -11.61
CA GLY A 124 -7.29 -4.22 -10.69
C GLY A 124 -5.87 -4.29 -10.10
N MET A 125 -4.98 -5.05 -10.73
CA MET A 125 -3.61 -5.34 -10.26
C MET A 125 -2.53 -4.62 -11.05
N ARG A 126 -2.88 -3.77 -12.03
CA ARG A 126 -1.88 -2.96 -12.74
C ARG A 126 -1.30 -1.92 -11.77
N ARG A 127 0.01 -1.84 -11.72
CA ARG A 127 0.75 -0.84 -10.94
C ARG A 127 1.71 -0.09 -11.85
N CYS A 128 1.87 1.21 -11.62
CA CYS A 128 2.95 1.98 -12.21
C CYS A 128 4.29 1.50 -11.65
N TRP A 129 5.37 1.90 -12.29
CA TRP A 129 6.73 1.51 -11.95
C TRP A 129 7.06 1.79 -10.47
N THR A 130 6.73 3.00 -10.00
CA THR A 130 6.94 3.41 -8.60
C THR A 130 6.13 2.58 -7.63
N CYS A 131 4.81 2.44 -7.85
CA CYS A 131 3.97 1.59 -7.00
C CYS A 131 4.48 0.16 -7.00
N ALA A 132 4.88 -0.40 -8.14
CA ALA A 132 5.38 -1.77 -8.22
C ALA A 132 6.69 -1.99 -7.45
N ILE A 133 7.56 -0.99 -7.39
CA ILE A 133 8.78 -1.03 -6.57
C ILE A 133 8.39 -0.97 -5.08
N ASN A 134 7.62 0.04 -4.68
CA ASN A 134 7.24 0.27 -3.29
C ASN A 134 6.44 -0.91 -2.71
N GLU A 135 5.57 -1.49 -3.52
CA GLU A 135 4.76 -2.67 -3.20
C GLU A 135 5.53 -3.99 -3.34
N ARG A 136 6.82 -3.95 -3.68
CA ARG A 136 7.70 -5.13 -3.87
C ARG A 136 7.10 -6.18 -4.81
N LEU A 137 6.44 -5.71 -5.88
CA LEU A 137 5.86 -6.57 -6.91
C LEU A 137 6.92 -7.30 -7.73
N TYR A 138 8.07 -6.65 -7.92
CA TYR A 138 9.21 -7.24 -8.59
C TYR A 138 10.04 -8.03 -7.60
N GLU A 139 10.48 -9.22 -8.00
CA GLU A 139 11.34 -10.06 -7.19
C GLU A 139 12.75 -9.51 -7.11
N HIS A 140 13.46 -9.86 -6.04
CA HIS A 140 14.81 -9.38 -5.80
C HIS A 140 15.76 -9.86 -6.90
N LEU A 141 16.49 -8.91 -7.51
CA LEU A 141 17.46 -9.11 -8.60
C LEU A 141 16.92 -9.89 -9.80
N GLN A 142 15.60 -9.92 -9.99
CA GLN A 142 14.99 -10.51 -11.18
C GLN A 142 14.85 -9.46 -12.29
N PRO A 143 15.07 -9.83 -13.56
CA PRO A 143 14.99 -8.90 -14.68
C PRO A 143 13.55 -8.45 -14.93
N VAL A 144 13.36 -7.14 -14.98
CA VAL A 144 12.10 -6.46 -15.29
C VAL A 144 12.35 -5.53 -16.47
N LYS A 145 11.58 -5.71 -17.54
CA LYS A 145 11.73 -4.91 -18.76
C LYS A 145 10.91 -3.61 -18.69
N LYS A 146 11.53 -2.48 -19.01
CA LYS A 146 10.88 -1.17 -19.19
C LYS A 146 11.49 -0.48 -20.40
N GLN A 147 10.64 -0.09 -21.36
CA GLN A 147 11.06 0.59 -22.59
C GLN A 147 12.16 -0.17 -23.34
N GLY A 148 12.08 -1.51 -23.40
CA GLY A 148 13.11 -2.30 -24.08
C GLY A 148 14.32 -2.66 -23.21
N ILE A 149 14.57 -1.95 -22.12
CA ILE A 149 15.76 -2.12 -21.26
C ILE A 149 15.40 -3.00 -20.06
N PHE A 150 16.34 -3.88 -19.67
CA PHE A 150 16.21 -4.69 -18.47
C PHE A 150 16.74 -3.95 -17.24
N TYR A 151 15.93 -3.96 -16.20
CA TYR A 151 16.26 -3.42 -14.89
C TYR A 151 16.09 -4.51 -13.82
N TYR A 152 16.84 -4.40 -12.73
CA TYR A 152 16.90 -5.37 -11.64
C TYR A 152 16.57 -4.64 -10.33
N LEU A 153 15.56 -5.12 -9.60
CA LEU A 153 15.17 -4.52 -8.31
C LEU A 153 16.03 -5.07 -7.19
N CYS A 154 16.81 -4.22 -6.54
CA CYS A 154 17.42 -4.61 -5.28
C CYS A 154 16.44 -4.33 -4.12
N HIS A 155 16.03 -5.34 -3.35
CA HIS A 155 15.17 -5.15 -2.16
C HIS A 155 15.95 -4.56 -0.98
N LYS A 156 17.29 -4.67 -0.99
CA LYS A 156 18.18 -4.09 0.01
C LYS A 156 18.32 -2.58 -0.17
N CYS A 157 18.70 -2.09 -1.35
CA CYS A 157 18.81 -0.65 -1.61
C CYS A 157 17.57 0.01 -2.23
N GLY A 158 16.58 -0.77 -2.67
CA GLY A 158 15.32 -0.28 -3.26
C GLY A 158 15.43 0.27 -4.68
N ARG A 159 16.63 0.29 -5.27
CA ARG A 159 16.86 0.88 -6.59
C ARG A 159 16.57 -0.14 -7.69
N MET A 160 15.97 0.35 -8.79
CA MET A 160 15.97 -0.36 -10.07
C MET A 160 17.22 0.04 -10.84
N GLN A 161 18.07 -0.93 -11.13
CA GLN A 161 19.35 -0.69 -11.80
C GLN A 161 19.43 -1.49 -13.10
N THR A 162 20.14 -0.98 -14.10
CA THR A 162 20.46 -1.76 -15.31
C THR A 162 21.44 -2.89 -14.98
N GLU A 163 21.65 -3.84 -15.90
CA GLU A 163 22.59 -4.95 -15.71
C GLU A 163 24.00 -4.49 -15.30
N SER A 164 24.49 -3.39 -15.88
CA SER A 164 25.80 -2.80 -15.57
C SER A 164 25.92 -2.21 -14.15
N GLN A 165 24.79 -1.81 -13.56
CA GLN A 165 24.74 -1.13 -12.26
C GLN A 165 24.06 -1.99 -11.19
N ARG A 166 23.68 -3.24 -11.51
CA ARG A 166 22.89 -4.04 -10.57
C ARG A 166 23.72 -4.43 -9.35
N CYS A 167 23.05 -4.44 -8.20
CA CYS A 167 23.57 -5.07 -7.01
C CYS A 167 23.85 -6.57 -7.28
N LYS A 168 24.93 -7.10 -6.71
CA LYS A 168 25.37 -8.48 -6.94
C LYS A 168 25.05 -9.33 -5.71
N SER A 169 24.37 -10.46 -5.91
CA SER A 169 24.28 -11.48 -4.87
C SER A 169 25.64 -12.15 -4.77
N LEU A 170 26.34 -11.99 -3.65
CA LEU A 170 27.48 -12.84 -3.34
C LEU A 170 26.93 -14.19 -2.91
N ALA A 171 27.29 -15.24 -3.65
CA ALA A 171 27.14 -16.59 -3.16
C ALA A 171 28.26 -16.84 -2.14
N SER A 172 28.08 -16.37 -0.91
CA SER A 172 28.93 -16.75 0.22
C SER A 172 28.16 -17.77 1.04
N THR A 173 28.64 -19.00 1.02
CA THR A 173 28.27 -20.03 1.97
C THR A 173 28.98 -19.75 3.28
N ASP A 174 28.24 -19.39 4.33
CA ASP A 174 28.78 -19.36 5.67
C ASP A 174 29.00 -20.80 6.17
N ALA A 175 29.93 -20.99 7.12
CA ALA A 175 30.25 -22.28 7.73
C ALA A 175 29.05 -22.99 8.40
N GLN A 176 27.91 -22.29 8.58
CA GLN A 176 26.67 -22.83 9.13
C GLN A 176 25.56 -23.11 8.10
N GLY A 177 25.82 -22.98 6.78
CA GLY A 177 24.87 -23.39 5.73
C GLY A 177 23.57 -22.57 5.65
N SER A 178 23.48 -21.45 6.36
CA SER A 178 22.42 -20.46 6.20
C SER A 178 22.76 -19.55 5.01
N ALA A 179 21.87 -19.45 4.03
CA ALA A 179 21.99 -18.46 2.97
C ALA A 179 21.72 -17.07 3.57
N LEU A 180 22.75 -16.41 4.10
CA LEU A 180 22.69 -14.98 4.34
C LEU A 180 22.58 -14.28 2.98
N ASP A 181 21.58 -13.40 2.83
CA ASP A 181 21.31 -12.61 1.63
C ASP A 181 22.42 -11.56 1.46
N ASN A 182 23.61 -12.03 1.05
CA ASN A 182 24.82 -11.23 0.92
C ASN A 182 24.82 -10.47 -0.41
N THR A 183 23.76 -9.69 -0.61
CA THR A 183 23.66 -8.77 -1.73
C THR A 183 24.53 -7.54 -1.46
N VAL A 184 25.57 -7.36 -2.28
CA VAL A 184 26.41 -6.15 -2.29
C VAL A 184 25.72 -5.10 -3.15
N CYS A 185 25.44 -3.94 -2.56
CA CYS A 185 24.75 -2.88 -3.28
C CYS A 185 25.76 -2.07 -4.09
N PHE A 186 25.40 -1.72 -5.33
CA PHE A 186 26.29 -0.97 -6.24
C PHE A 186 26.79 0.35 -5.63
N ASP A 187 25.96 1.00 -4.81
CA ASP A 187 26.29 2.26 -4.15
C ASP A 187 27.02 2.11 -2.81
N ASP A 188 27.42 0.91 -2.39
CA ASP A 188 28.28 0.73 -1.20
C ASP A 188 29.68 1.37 -1.40
N HIS A 189 30.00 1.83 -2.62
CA HIS A 189 31.25 2.52 -2.96
C HIS A 189 31.12 4.05 -3.12
N GLN A 190 29.94 4.65 -2.94
CA GLN A 190 29.79 6.11 -2.96
C GLN A 190 30.03 6.70 -1.56
N PRO A 191 30.68 7.88 -1.45
CA PRO A 191 30.84 8.56 -0.17
C PRO A 191 29.49 8.73 0.50
N ALA A 192 29.42 8.46 1.81
CA ALA A 192 28.19 8.54 2.57
C ALA A 192 27.52 9.89 2.32
N PRO A 193 26.25 9.93 1.89
CA PRO A 193 25.56 11.20 1.69
C PRO A 193 25.57 12.00 3.00
N VAL A 194 25.62 13.32 2.88
CA VAL A 194 25.54 14.25 4.02
C VAL A 194 24.30 13.90 4.84
N ARG A 195 24.49 13.66 6.14
CA ARG A 195 23.40 13.20 7.01
C ARG A 195 22.28 14.22 7.06
N GLY A 196 21.11 13.83 6.54
CA GLY A 196 19.90 14.64 6.68
C GLY A 196 19.45 14.77 8.14
N PRO A 197 18.52 15.69 8.44
CA PRO A 197 18.05 15.93 9.80
C PRO A 197 17.51 14.66 10.51
N PHE A 198 16.86 13.77 9.75
CA PHE A 198 16.34 12.50 10.25
C PHE A 198 17.44 11.50 10.64
N GLU A 199 18.60 11.57 10.01
CA GLU A 199 19.71 10.65 10.24
C GLU A 199 20.49 11.00 11.52
N ASN A 200 20.32 12.23 12.02
CA ASN A 200 20.91 12.69 13.27
C ASN A 200 20.01 12.43 14.48
N LEU A 201 18.80 11.89 14.28
CA LEU A 201 17.90 11.57 15.37
C LEU A 201 18.45 10.39 16.19
N PRO A 202 18.34 10.41 17.53
CA PRO A 202 18.63 9.25 18.35
C PRO A 202 17.79 8.04 17.94
N ILE A 203 18.36 6.84 18.01
CA ILE A 203 17.69 5.61 17.57
C ILE A 203 16.33 5.40 18.24
N GLY A 204 16.20 5.74 19.53
CA GLY A 204 14.93 5.66 20.24
C GLY A 204 13.87 6.63 19.72
N VAL A 205 14.26 7.82 19.23
CA VAL A 205 13.35 8.76 18.57
C VAL A 205 12.94 8.23 17.20
N LEU A 206 13.90 7.73 16.43
CA LEU A 206 13.63 7.15 15.12
C LEU A 206 12.71 5.93 15.23
N GLN A 207 12.93 5.08 16.22
CA GLN A 207 12.07 3.94 16.52
C GLN A 207 10.64 4.38 16.85
N ARG A 208 10.46 5.42 17.68
CA ARG A 208 9.13 5.98 17.98
C ARG A 208 8.45 6.56 16.74
N ILE A 209 9.20 7.24 15.86
CA ILE A 209 8.67 7.71 14.58
C ILE A 209 8.18 6.51 13.76
N VAL A 210 9.03 5.50 13.54
CA VAL A 210 8.70 4.32 12.73
C VAL A 210 7.52 3.54 13.31
N GLN A 211 7.42 3.43 14.64
CA GLN A 211 6.28 2.81 15.33
C GLN A 211 4.94 3.48 14.98
N ASN A 212 4.96 4.78 14.66
CA ASN A 212 3.79 5.56 14.28
C ASN A 212 3.59 5.69 12.76
N THR A 213 4.39 5.00 11.94
CA THR A 213 4.25 5.01 10.47
C THR A 213 3.60 3.75 9.91
N GLU A 214 3.25 3.75 8.62
CA GLU A 214 2.88 2.53 7.90
C GLU A 214 4.12 1.72 7.49
N LEU A 215 3.95 0.42 7.23
CA LEU A 215 5.05 -0.43 6.77
C LEU A 215 5.65 0.06 5.44
N ILE A 216 4.84 0.65 4.55
CA ILE A 216 5.33 1.22 3.29
C ILE A 216 6.25 2.42 3.49
N ASP A 217 5.96 3.26 4.50
CA ASP A 217 6.78 4.42 4.84
C ASP A 217 8.08 3.97 5.49
N ALA A 218 8.02 3.01 6.42
CA ALA A 218 9.22 2.41 7.01
C ALA A 218 10.12 1.76 5.95
N ILE A 219 9.54 1.07 4.96
CA ILE A 219 10.30 0.57 3.81
C ILE A 219 10.92 1.74 3.05
N SER A 220 10.14 2.78 2.74
CA SER A 220 10.62 3.95 1.99
C SER A 220 11.76 4.68 2.70
N MET A 221 11.69 4.82 4.03
CA MET A 221 12.75 5.39 4.87
C MET A 221 14.07 4.63 4.69
N ARG A 222 14.01 3.29 4.68
CA ARG A 222 15.19 2.44 4.44
C ARG A 222 15.79 2.59 3.04
N LEU A 223 15.01 3.11 2.08
CA LEU A 223 15.48 3.32 0.70
C LEU A 223 16.13 4.69 0.50
N VAL A 224 16.02 5.61 1.47
CA VAL A 224 16.53 6.99 1.34
C VAL A 224 18.06 6.99 1.25
N ASN A 225 18.74 6.30 2.17
CA ASN A 225 20.20 6.20 2.21
C ASN A 225 20.64 4.95 3.00
N HIS A 226 21.96 4.72 3.05
CA HIS A 226 22.55 3.57 3.75
C HIS A 226 22.34 3.61 5.27
N TYR A 227 22.52 4.77 5.91
CA TYR A 227 22.31 4.90 7.36
C TYR A 227 20.89 4.48 7.76
N MET A 228 19.87 4.99 7.06
CA MET A 228 18.48 4.64 7.32
C MET A 228 18.20 3.18 7.02
N ARG A 229 18.86 2.58 6.02
CA ARG A 229 18.71 1.15 5.70
C ARG A 229 19.16 0.24 6.83
N ASP A 230 20.30 0.59 7.43
CA ASP A 230 20.98 -0.18 8.47
C ASP A 230 20.39 0.11 9.86
N THR A 231 19.87 1.32 10.06
CA THR A 231 19.28 1.73 11.35
C THR A 231 17.80 1.39 11.42
N VAL A 232 16.99 1.70 10.40
CA VAL A 232 15.54 1.48 10.46
C VAL A 232 15.20 0.02 10.22
N GLU A 233 14.57 -0.60 11.20
CA GLU A 233 14.05 -1.95 11.08
C GLU A 233 12.56 -1.95 10.77
N THR A 234 12.14 -2.73 9.77
CA THR A 234 10.71 -2.96 9.52
C THR A 234 10.02 -3.68 10.68
N GLY A 235 10.79 -4.29 11.60
CA GLY A 235 10.28 -4.90 12.82
C GLY A 235 9.72 -3.90 13.83
N TRP A 236 10.15 -2.63 13.77
CA TRP A 236 9.65 -1.58 14.67
C TRP A 236 8.23 -1.16 14.36
N VAL A 237 7.73 -1.42 13.15
CA VAL A 237 6.34 -1.16 12.79
C VAL A 237 5.43 -2.14 13.55
N PRO A 238 4.36 -1.66 14.22
CA PRO A 238 3.44 -2.51 14.95
C PRO A 238 2.89 -3.66 14.10
N LEU A 239 2.65 -4.80 14.75
CA LEU A 239 2.23 -6.04 14.08
C LEU A 239 0.94 -5.85 13.26
N HIS A 240 -0.04 -5.11 13.80
CA HIS A 240 -1.33 -4.88 13.13
C HIS A 240 -1.16 -4.12 11.81
N ARG A 241 -0.30 -3.10 11.75
CA ARG A 241 -0.03 -2.32 10.54
C ARG A 241 0.72 -3.11 9.48
N ARG A 242 1.71 -3.91 9.90
CA ARG A 242 2.42 -4.84 9.00
C ARG A 242 1.47 -5.86 8.39
N PHE A 243 0.55 -6.37 9.23
CA PHE A 243 -0.48 -7.31 8.80
C PHE A 243 -1.46 -6.65 7.82
N GLU A 244 -1.94 -5.45 8.10
CA GLU A 244 -2.84 -4.71 7.21
C GLU A 244 -2.20 -4.47 5.84
N PHE A 245 -0.93 -4.04 5.82
CA PHE A 245 -0.17 -3.86 4.57
C PHE A 245 -0.17 -5.12 3.71
N ILE A 246 0.08 -6.28 4.31
CA ILE A 246 0.21 -7.52 3.56
C ILE A 246 -1.16 -8.16 3.22
N LYS A 247 -2.19 -7.93 4.04
CA LYS A 247 -3.57 -8.41 3.82
C LYS A 247 -4.17 -7.86 2.53
N ARG A 248 -3.76 -6.66 2.08
CA ARG A 248 -4.14 -6.06 0.79
C ARG A 248 -3.78 -6.93 -0.43
N TRP A 249 -2.96 -7.96 -0.25
CA TRP A 249 -2.54 -8.92 -1.27
C TRP A 249 -3.31 -10.24 -1.26
N GLU A 250 -4.19 -10.47 -0.29
CA GLU A 250 -5.07 -11.64 -0.35
C GLU A 250 -5.93 -11.55 -1.61
N PRO A 251 -6.07 -12.64 -2.39
CA PRO A 251 -6.93 -12.64 -3.56
C PRO A 251 -8.39 -12.50 -3.13
N ASP A 252 -9.10 -11.52 -3.71
CA ASP A 252 -10.57 -11.52 -3.67
C ASP A 252 -11.07 -12.81 -4.33
N SER A 253 -12.10 -13.42 -3.75
CA SER A 253 -12.63 -14.77 -4.00
C SER A 253 -13.11 -15.08 -5.44
N GLY A 254 -12.72 -14.30 -6.45
CA GLY A 254 -13.20 -14.44 -7.84
C GLY A 254 -12.18 -14.17 -8.95
N VAL A 255 -10.90 -13.93 -8.66
CA VAL A 255 -9.90 -13.60 -9.70
C VAL A 255 -9.06 -14.83 -10.09
N VAL A 256 -9.59 -15.63 -11.01
CA VAL A 256 -9.06 -16.97 -11.38
C VAL A 256 -7.85 -16.94 -12.33
N ASN A 257 -7.50 -15.80 -12.95
CA ASN A 257 -6.70 -15.80 -14.19
C ASN A 257 -5.29 -15.18 -14.13
N VAL A 258 -4.75 -14.93 -12.94
CA VAL A 258 -3.38 -14.46 -12.72
C VAL A 258 -2.78 -15.30 -11.61
N THR A 259 -1.57 -15.85 -11.80
CA THR A 259 -0.88 -16.63 -10.76
C THR A 259 -0.90 -15.82 -9.46
N PRO A 260 -1.67 -16.25 -8.44
CA PRO A 260 -1.93 -15.40 -7.30
C PRO A 260 -0.61 -15.16 -6.57
N ARG A 261 -0.35 -13.90 -6.20
CA ARG A 261 0.66 -13.63 -5.19
C ARG A 261 -0.04 -13.78 -3.86
N LEU A 262 0.51 -14.61 -2.99
CA LEU A 262 -0.01 -14.83 -1.66
C LEU A 262 0.84 -14.08 -0.64
N PRO A 263 0.22 -13.56 0.43
CA PRO A 263 0.94 -12.95 1.53
C PRO A 263 1.73 -13.99 2.32
N CYS A 264 2.96 -13.65 2.70
CA CYS A 264 3.71 -14.34 3.74
C CYS A 264 3.63 -13.54 5.03
N TYR A 265 3.03 -14.11 6.07
CA TYR A 265 2.81 -13.43 7.36
C TYR A 265 4.01 -13.51 8.33
N ALA A 266 5.06 -14.25 7.96
CA ALA A 266 6.33 -14.23 8.68
C ALA A 266 7.19 -13.03 8.25
N CYS A 267 7.39 -12.83 6.94
CA CYS A 267 8.24 -11.75 6.41
C CYS A 267 7.46 -10.55 5.86
N PHE A 268 6.13 -10.54 5.94
CA PHE A 268 5.25 -9.47 5.47
C PHE A 268 5.50 -9.05 4.01
N THR A 269 5.72 -10.03 3.13
CA THR A 269 5.89 -9.80 1.69
C THR A 269 5.01 -10.69 0.83
N ALA A 270 4.56 -10.17 -0.32
CA ALA A 270 3.72 -10.90 -1.25
C ALA A 270 4.60 -11.73 -2.19
N LYS A 271 4.42 -13.05 -2.20
CA LYS A 271 5.24 -13.99 -2.99
C LYS A 271 4.35 -14.73 -4.00
N PRO A 272 4.89 -15.18 -5.15
CA PRO A 272 4.14 -16.07 -6.05
C PRO A 272 3.67 -17.33 -5.33
N TYR A 273 2.52 -17.87 -5.75
CA TYR A 273 1.96 -19.15 -5.27
C TYR A 273 3.00 -20.28 -5.17
N THR A 274 3.91 -20.38 -6.15
CA THR A 274 4.96 -21.41 -6.21
C THR A 274 6.03 -21.29 -5.13
N LYS A 275 6.09 -20.17 -4.39
CA LYS A 275 7.00 -19.97 -3.26
C LYS A 275 6.42 -20.46 -1.93
N PHE A 276 5.26 -21.11 -1.95
CA PHE A 276 4.64 -21.77 -0.81
C PHE A 276 4.50 -23.26 -1.11
N SER A 277 4.61 -24.10 -0.08
CA SER A 277 4.55 -25.55 -0.23
C SER A 277 3.12 -26.03 -0.43
N SER A 278 2.95 -27.14 -1.14
CA SER A 278 1.64 -27.77 -1.35
C SER A 278 0.92 -28.07 -0.02
N ARG A 279 1.68 -28.40 1.03
CA ARG A 279 1.13 -28.60 2.39
C ARG A 279 0.51 -27.33 2.97
N GLN A 280 1.09 -26.16 2.71
CA GLN A 280 0.50 -24.90 3.17
C GLN A 280 -0.73 -24.51 2.35
N HIS A 281 -0.75 -24.84 1.06
CA HIS A 281 -1.93 -24.63 0.22
C HIS A 281 -3.09 -25.50 0.72
N ALA A 282 -2.84 -26.80 0.92
CA ALA A 282 -3.83 -27.73 1.48
C ALA A 282 -4.31 -27.29 2.87
N LEU A 283 -3.39 -26.92 3.77
CA LEU A 283 -3.76 -26.44 5.11
C LEU A 283 -4.71 -25.23 5.05
N PHE A 284 -4.51 -24.33 4.09
CA PHE A 284 -5.39 -23.17 3.93
C PHE A 284 -6.73 -23.51 3.29
N GLU A 285 -6.76 -24.47 2.37
CA GLU A 285 -7.99 -25.00 1.78
C GLU A 285 -8.84 -25.71 2.84
N ASP A 286 -8.21 -26.50 3.72
CA ASP A 286 -8.88 -27.26 4.77
C ASP A 286 -9.24 -26.40 6.00
N HIS A 287 -8.39 -25.42 6.35
CA HIS A 287 -8.48 -24.60 7.56
C HIS A 287 -8.29 -23.10 7.25
N PRO A 288 -9.26 -22.46 6.57
CA PRO A 288 -9.14 -21.06 6.12
C PRO A 288 -8.96 -20.07 7.29
N GLU A 289 -9.45 -20.38 8.48
CA GLU A 289 -9.26 -19.59 9.71
C GLU A 289 -7.78 -19.44 10.12
N THR A 290 -6.91 -20.33 9.63
CA THR A 290 -5.47 -20.30 9.91
C THR A 290 -4.66 -19.51 8.86
N PHE A 291 -5.32 -18.77 7.97
CA PHE A 291 -4.66 -18.04 6.86
C PHE A 291 -3.45 -17.21 7.30
N TRP A 292 -3.52 -16.56 8.46
CA TRP A 292 -2.46 -15.73 9.03
C TRP A 292 -1.18 -16.52 9.38
N LYS A 293 -1.23 -17.85 9.39
CA LYS A 293 -0.07 -18.73 9.61
C LYS A 293 0.71 -19.04 8.32
N ARG A 294 0.25 -18.57 7.15
CA ARG A 294 0.89 -18.82 5.84
C ARG A 294 2.30 -18.22 5.74
N ARG A 295 3.27 -19.00 5.24
CA ARG A 295 4.70 -18.63 5.20
C ARG A 295 5.38 -19.11 3.92
N CYS A 296 6.12 -18.26 3.23
CA CYS A 296 6.89 -18.72 2.08
C CYS A 296 7.97 -19.74 2.49
N ASN A 297 8.37 -20.59 1.55
CA ASN A 297 9.35 -21.66 1.77
C ASN A 297 10.64 -21.14 2.41
N ALA A 298 11.14 -19.98 1.98
CA ALA A 298 12.33 -19.37 2.57
C ALA A 298 12.16 -19.06 4.08
N CYS A 299 11.00 -18.58 4.50
CA CYS A 299 10.73 -18.33 5.92
C CYS A 299 10.56 -19.65 6.70
N VAL A 300 9.95 -20.67 6.10
CA VAL A 300 9.88 -22.01 6.69
C VAL A 300 11.29 -22.55 6.89
N ASP A 301 12.11 -22.57 5.85
CA ASP A 301 13.49 -23.07 5.91
C ASP A 301 14.31 -22.31 6.95
N SER A 302 14.23 -20.98 6.99
CA SER A 302 14.89 -20.19 8.01
C SER A 302 14.45 -20.60 9.43
N LEU A 303 13.14 -20.60 9.71
CA LEU A 303 12.63 -20.89 11.05
C LEU A 303 12.98 -22.30 11.54
N TYR A 304 12.93 -23.30 10.66
CA TYR A 304 13.09 -24.70 11.05
C TYR A 304 14.54 -25.22 10.92
N ARG A 305 15.36 -24.67 10.00
CA ARG A 305 16.76 -25.09 9.84
C ARG A 305 17.74 -24.29 10.68
N THR A 306 17.51 -22.99 10.88
CA THR A 306 18.45 -22.14 11.65
C THR A 306 18.22 -22.16 13.16
N ARG A 307 17.26 -22.96 13.67
CA ARG A 307 16.90 -23.05 15.10
C ARG A 307 16.77 -21.69 15.79
N THR A 308 16.24 -20.69 15.09
CA THR A 308 15.91 -19.39 15.68
C THR A 308 14.66 -19.54 16.55
N HIS A 309 14.84 -20.13 17.74
CA HIS A 309 13.78 -20.41 18.72
C HIS A 309 12.94 -19.17 19.05
N GLN A 310 13.56 -17.99 19.05
CA GLN A 310 12.89 -16.71 19.29
C GLN A 310 11.86 -16.38 18.20
N ALA A 311 12.24 -16.44 16.92
CA ALA A 311 11.30 -16.15 15.82
C ALA A 311 10.15 -17.16 15.74
N LEU A 312 10.40 -18.44 16.09
CA LEU A 312 9.36 -19.44 16.23
C LEU A 312 8.41 -19.15 17.41
N ASN A 313 8.95 -18.74 18.55
CA ASN A 313 8.17 -18.37 19.73
C ASN A 313 7.32 -17.12 19.47
N ASP A 314 7.90 -16.08 18.86
CA ASP A 314 7.18 -14.86 18.47
C ASP A 314 6.00 -15.20 17.55
N LEU A 315 6.17 -16.15 16.63
CA LEU A 315 5.09 -16.59 15.75
C LEU A 315 4.02 -17.45 16.44
N ARG A 316 4.39 -18.21 17.46
CA ARG A 316 3.45 -19.02 18.26
C ARG A 316 2.56 -18.15 19.14
N HIS A 317 3.08 -17.03 19.62
CA HIS A 317 2.36 -16.08 20.45
C HIS A 317 1.57 -15.05 19.67
N ARG A 318 1.33 -15.24 18.37
CA ARG A 318 0.43 -14.38 17.58
C ARG A 318 -0.99 -14.93 17.62
N ALA A 319 -1.94 -14.02 17.67
CA ALA A 319 -3.37 -14.30 17.57
C ALA A 319 -4.04 -13.27 16.66
N VAL A 320 -5.24 -13.60 16.16
CA VAL A 320 -6.10 -12.64 15.46
C VAL A 320 -7.04 -12.02 16.47
N CYS A 321 -7.17 -10.69 16.46
CA CYS A 321 -8.13 -10.00 17.31
C CYS A 321 -9.57 -10.35 16.90
N GLU A 322 -10.42 -10.67 17.86
CA GLU A 322 -11.83 -11.00 17.62
C GLU A 322 -12.65 -9.81 17.12
N THR A 323 -12.27 -8.58 17.50
CA THR A 323 -12.99 -7.35 17.15
C THR A 323 -12.59 -6.81 15.78
N CYS A 324 -11.29 -6.56 15.55
CA CYS A 324 -10.82 -5.91 14.31
C CYS A 324 -10.22 -6.88 13.28
N HIS A 325 -10.09 -8.17 13.63
CA HIS A 325 -9.51 -9.22 12.78
C HIS A 325 -8.09 -8.91 12.25
N LEU A 326 -7.31 -8.14 13.02
CA LEU A 326 -5.89 -7.89 12.77
C LEU A 326 -5.02 -8.75 13.70
N LEU A 327 -3.79 -9.04 13.25
CA LEU A 327 -2.82 -9.76 14.09
C LEU A 327 -2.40 -8.91 15.28
N LYS A 328 -2.40 -9.56 16.45
CA LYS A 328 -1.87 -9.06 17.71
C LYS A 328 -0.99 -10.15 18.36
N ASP A 329 -0.24 -9.77 19.37
CA ASP A 329 0.36 -10.75 20.27
C ASP A 329 -0.73 -11.24 21.24
N GLU A 330 -0.81 -12.55 21.43
CA GLU A 330 -1.85 -13.28 22.16
C GLU A 330 -2.08 -12.71 23.56
N ARG A 331 -0.98 -12.39 24.25
CA ARG A 331 -0.96 -11.86 25.62
C ARG A 331 -1.05 -10.33 25.72
N GLN A 332 -1.19 -9.62 24.60
CA GLN A 332 -1.24 -8.17 24.58
C GLN A 332 -2.62 -7.65 24.12
N PRO A 333 -3.01 -6.42 24.53
CA PRO A 333 -4.17 -5.75 23.99
C PRO A 333 -4.01 -5.54 22.48
N CYS A 334 -5.12 -5.48 21.75
CA CYS A 334 -5.06 -5.17 20.34
C CYS A 334 -4.74 -3.68 20.14
N LEU A 335 -3.50 -3.38 19.76
CA LEU A 335 -3.06 -2.01 19.49
C LEU A 335 -3.92 -1.32 18.43
N ALA A 336 -4.42 -2.04 17.42
CA ALA A 336 -5.30 -1.46 16.41
C ALA A 336 -6.63 -0.98 17.00
N CYS A 337 -7.24 -1.75 17.92
CA CYS A 337 -8.47 -1.33 18.59
C CYS A 337 -8.19 -0.15 19.54
N TRP A 338 -7.02 -0.15 20.17
CA TRP A 338 -6.63 0.92 21.09
C TRP A 338 -6.31 2.24 20.38
N GLU A 339 -5.80 2.19 19.14
CA GLU A 339 -5.61 3.38 18.28
C GLU A 339 -6.95 3.95 17.76
N GLN A 340 -8.05 3.20 17.87
CA GLN A 340 -9.39 3.61 17.42
C GLN A 340 -10.30 4.12 18.55
N THR A 341 -9.89 3.92 19.80
CA THR A 341 -10.50 4.51 21.00
C THR A 341 -9.85 5.85 21.31
#